data_AF-A0A7G9L5J7-F1
#
_entry.id   AF-A0A7G9L5J7-F1
#
_cell.length_a   1.000
_cell.length_b   1.000
_cell.length_c   1.000
_cell.angle_alpha   90.00
_cell.angle_beta   90.00
_cell.angle_gamma   90.00
#
_symmetry.space_group_name_H-M   'P 1'
#
loop_
_entity.id
_entity.type
_entity.pdbx_description
1 polymer ?
#
loop_
_entity_poly.entity_id
_entity_poly.type
_entity_poly.pdbx_seq_one_letter_code
_entity_poly.pdbx_strand_id
1 'polypeptide(L)'
;MSGYRRHSYDPNVYDQPGKPLKPYNWVQWTGVAFAMLGLAAFGVHLAGAIGWIDPVLDEPTFAFLFSLIGALLINSRREPGTPVGSEQLARNRKVLLVAIGVLAVLFAILLALQLSGAL
;
A
#
# COMPACT_ATOMS: atom_id res chain seq x y z
N MET A 1 22.09 37.61 -15.29
CA MET A 1 22.62 36.95 -14.08
C MET A 1 21.96 37.58 -12.86
N SER A 2 21.24 36.79 -12.04
CA SER A 2 20.57 37.14 -10.76
C SER A 2 19.11 36.65 -10.81
N GLY A 3 18.66 35.64 -10.06
CA GLY A 3 19.35 34.84 -9.07
C GLY A 3 18.63 33.51 -8.91
N TYR A 4 19.40 32.42 -9.01
CA TYR A 4 19.09 31.13 -8.40
C TYR A 4 19.15 31.30 -6.87
N ARG A 5 18.24 32.09 -6.29
CA ARG A 5 18.14 32.27 -4.85
C ARG A 5 17.44 31.05 -4.26
N ARG A 6 18.28 30.09 -3.87
CA ARG A 6 18.13 29.11 -2.79
C ARG A 6 16.69 28.89 -2.34
N HIS A 7 16.13 27.75 -2.74
CA HIS A 7 15.14 27.07 -1.90
C HIS A 7 15.73 26.94 -0.50
N SER A 8 15.10 27.60 0.48
CA SER A 8 15.15 27.10 1.84
C SER A 8 14.62 25.67 1.76
N TYR A 9 15.52 24.68 1.79
CA TYR A 9 15.15 23.29 1.95
C TYR A 9 14.55 23.19 3.35
N ASP A 10 13.23 23.33 3.45
CA ASP A 10 12.50 22.99 4.65
C ASP A 10 12.20 21.49 4.56
N PRO A 11 12.90 20.64 5.34
CA PRO A 11 12.68 19.19 5.32
C PRO A 11 11.25 18.81 5.72
N ASN A 12 10.47 19.75 6.29
CA ASN A 12 9.10 19.53 6.69
C ASN A 12 8.07 19.93 5.60
N VAL A 13 8.51 20.54 4.50
CA VAL A 13 7.65 20.89 3.37
C VAL A 13 7.81 19.82 2.29
N TYR A 14 6.79 18.97 2.17
CA TYR A 14 6.66 17.99 1.09
C TYR A 14 5.27 18.06 0.47
N ASP A 15 5.18 17.70 -0.81
CA ASP A 15 3.92 17.58 -1.52
C ASP A 15 3.35 16.17 -1.34
N GLN A 16 2.05 16.08 -1.03
CA GLN A 16 1.36 14.80 -1.07
C GLN A 16 0.97 14.48 -2.51
N PRO A 17 1.25 13.27 -3.03
CA PRO A 17 0.85 12.89 -4.37
C PRO A 17 -0.68 12.93 -4.50
N GLY A 18 -1.16 13.55 -5.59
CA GLY A 18 -2.58 13.72 -5.87
C GLY A 18 -3.32 12.40 -6.06
N LYS A 19 -4.65 12.46 -6.17
CA LYS A 19 -5.46 11.25 -6.34
C LYS A 19 -5.27 10.66 -7.74
N PRO A 20 -5.47 9.34 -7.94
CA PRO A 20 -5.55 8.78 -9.29
C PRO A 20 -6.63 9.49 -10.10
N LEU A 21 -6.26 9.93 -11.31
CA LEU A 21 -7.18 10.68 -12.18
C LEU A 21 -8.36 9.80 -12.60
N LYS A 22 -9.56 10.38 -12.60
CA LYS A 22 -10.80 9.75 -13.07
C LYS A 22 -11.35 10.49 -14.31
N PRO A 23 -11.98 9.80 -15.28
CA PRO A 23 -12.19 8.35 -15.35
C PRO A 23 -10.88 7.57 -15.61
N TYR A 24 -10.84 6.31 -15.17
CA TYR A 24 -9.69 5.44 -15.36
C TYR A 24 -9.51 5.09 -16.84
N ASN A 25 -8.27 5.21 -17.34
CA ASN A 25 -7.93 4.70 -18.66
C ASN A 25 -7.68 3.19 -18.64
N TRP A 26 -7.44 2.61 -19.82
CA TRP A 26 -7.21 1.17 -19.95
C TRP A 26 -6.02 0.68 -19.11
N VAL A 27 -4.95 1.47 -18.95
CA VAL A 27 -3.78 1.12 -18.12
C VAL A 27 -4.15 1.01 -16.64
N GLN A 28 -4.90 1.98 -16.13
CA GLN A 28 -5.37 1.97 -14.74
C GLN A 28 -6.36 0.82 -14.49
N TRP A 29 -7.21 0.49 -15.47
CA TRP A 29 -8.07 -0.69 -15.41
C TRP A 29 -7.29 -2.01 -15.40
N THR A 30 -6.23 -2.13 -16.20
CA THR A 30 -5.30 -3.27 -16.12
C THR A 30 -4.66 -3.34 -14.73
N GLY A 31 -4.31 -2.19 -14.15
CA GLY A 31 -3.83 -2.11 -12.78
C GLY A 31 -4.83 -2.64 -11.75
N VAL A 32 -6.11 -2.26 -11.87
CA VAL A 32 -7.18 -2.79 -11.02
C VAL A 32 -7.30 -4.32 -11.17
N ALA A 33 -7.26 -4.84 -12.40
CA ALA A 33 -7.32 -6.27 -12.65
C ALA A 33 -6.16 -7.02 -11.96
N PHE A 34 -4.92 -6.53 -12.10
CA PHE A 34 -3.78 -7.15 -11.41
C PHE A 34 -3.85 -7.03 -9.90
N ALA A 35 -4.31 -5.91 -9.35
CA ALA A 35 -4.51 -5.76 -7.91
C ALA A 35 -5.55 -6.77 -7.38
N MET A 36 -6.65 -6.98 -8.11
CA MET A 36 -7.68 -7.97 -7.76
C MET A 36 -7.16 -9.40 -7.84
N LEU A 37 -6.37 -9.74 -8.86
CA LEU A 37 -5.74 -11.06 -8.98
C LEU A 37 -4.74 -11.31 -7.85
N GLY A 38 -3.93 -10.31 -7.50
CA GLY A 38 -3.00 -10.38 -6.38
C GLY A 38 -3.72 -10.62 -5.05
N LEU A 39 -4.80 -9.87 -4.78
CA LEU A 39 -5.64 -10.07 -3.58
C LEU A 39 -6.31 -11.45 -3.55
N ALA A 40 -6.83 -11.92 -4.68
CA ALA A 40 -7.44 -13.25 -4.76
C ALA A 40 -6.40 -14.36 -4.49
N ALA A 41 -5.22 -14.27 -5.11
CA ALA A 41 -4.12 -15.21 -4.88
C ALA A 41 -3.65 -15.19 -3.42
N PHE A 42 -3.55 -14.01 -2.80
CA PHE A 42 -3.23 -13.88 -1.38
C PHE A 42 -4.29 -14.54 -0.50
N GLY A 43 -5.58 -14.33 -0.82
CA GLY A 43 -6.69 -14.95 -0.10
C GLY A 43 -6.66 -16.48 -0.19
N VAL A 44 -6.36 -17.04 -1.37
CA VAL A 44 -6.18 -18.49 -1.57
C VAL A 44 -5.01 -19.02 -0.76
N HIS A 45 -3.86 -18.34 -0.79
CA HIS A 45 -2.69 -18.73 0.01
C HIS A 45 -2.99 -18.72 1.52
N LEU A 46 -3.66 -17.67 2.01
CA LEU A 46 -4.05 -17.59 3.42
C LEU A 46 -5.04 -18.68 3.81
N ALA A 47 -6.04 -18.97 2.95
CA ALA A 47 -6.99 -20.05 3.17
C ALA A 47 -6.30 -21.43 3.22
N GLY A 48 -5.27 -21.65 2.39
CA GLY A 48 -4.43 -22.84 2.46
C GLY A 48 -3.61 -22.90 3.75
N ALA A 49 -2.98 -21.80 4.15
CA ALA A 49 -2.16 -21.71 5.35
C ALA A 49 -2.94 -21.99 6.65
N ILE A 50 -4.22 -21.60 6.71
CA ILE A 50 -5.10 -21.87 7.86
C ILE A 50 -5.84 -23.22 7.77
N GLY A 51 -5.59 -24.00 6.72
CA GLY A 51 -6.19 -25.33 6.54
C GLY A 51 -7.66 -25.34 6.10
N TRP A 52 -8.18 -24.25 5.54
CA TRP A 52 -9.55 -24.22 4.98
C TRP A 52 -9.65 -24.92 3.62
N ILE A 53 -8.56 -24.91 2.85
CA ILE A 53 -8.45 -25.57 1.55
C ILE A 53 -7.09 -26.24 1.43
N ASP A 54 -6.95 -27.17 0.48
CA ASP A 54 -5.64 -27.69 0.12
C ASP A 54 -4.75 -26.54 -0.41
N PRO A 55 -3.49 -26.44 0.03
CA PRO A 55 -2.59 -25.39 -0.40
C PRO A 55 -2.32 -25.51 -1.90
N VAL A 56 -2.84 -24.54 -2.67
CA VAL A 56 -2.63 -24.44 -4.13
C VAL A 56 -1.38 -23.61 -4.46
N LEU A 57 -0.98 -22.72 -3.54
CA LEU A 57 0.14 -21.79 -3.70
C LEU A 57 1.09 -21.95 -2.52
N ASP A 58 2.29 -22.47 -2.79
CA ASP A 58 3.33 -22.65 -1.76
C ASP A 58 3.90 -21.30 -1.29
N GLU A 59 4.01 -20.32 -2.20
CA GLU A 59 4.60 -19.01 -1.90
C GLU A 59 3.64 -17.84 -2.20
N PRO A 60 3.58 -16.82 -1.32
CA PRO A 60 2.79 -15.61 -1.56
C PRO A 60 3.46 -14.65 -2.57
N THR A 61 4.64 -14.98 -3.09
CA THR A 61 5.45 -14.12 -3.96
C THR A 61 4.67 -13.62 -5.17
N PHE A 62 3.90 -14.50 -5.83
CA PHE A 62 3.07 -14.11 -6.97
C PHE A 62 1.96 -13.13 -6.57
N ALA A 63 1.26 -13.39 -5.47
CA ALA A 63 0.20 -12.51 -4.97
C ALA A 63 0.73 -11.09 -4.68
N PHE A 64 1.92 -11.01 -4.09
CA PHE A 64 2.61 -9.75 -3.83
C PHE A 64 2.98 -9.01 -5.12
N LEU A 65 3.59 -9.70 -6.10
CA LEU A 65 4.01 -9.09 -7.36
C LEU A 65 2.81 -8.53 -8.15
N PHE A 66 1.72 -9.29 -8.26
CA PHE A 66 0.51 -8.82 -8.94
C PHE A 66 -0.11 -7.60 -8.23
N SER A 67 -0.14 -7.60 -6.91
CA SER A 67 -0.62 -6.46 -6.11
C SER A 67 0.25 -5.22 -6.32
N LEU A 68 1.57 -5.39 -6.33
CA LEU A 68 2.53 -4.30 -6.53
C LEU A 68 2.42 -3.70 -7.94
N ILE A 69 2.43 -4.54 -8.98
CA ILE A 69 2.27 -4.09 -10.37
C ILE A 69 0.91 -3.39 -10.53
N GLY A 70 -0.15 -3.98 -9.98
CA GLY A 70 -1.48 -3.38 -9.98
C GLY A 70 -1.50 -1.98 -9.36
N ALA A 71 -0.90 -1.83 -8.18
CA ALA A 71 -0.78 -0.56 -7.49
C ALA A 71 -0.01 0.48 -8.32
N LEU A 72 1.10 0.10 -8.96
CA LEU A 72 1.88 1.01 -9.82
C LEU A 72 1.05 1.49 -11.02
N LEU A 73 0.34 0.59 -11.69
CA LEU A 73 -0.46 0.94 -12.88
C LEU A 73 -1.67 1.82 -12.54
N ILE A 74 -2.36 1.55 -11.42
CA ILE A 74 -3.46 2.41 -10.93
C ILE A 74 -2.94 3.85 -10.68
N ASN A 75 -1.72 3.94 -10.15
CA ASN A 75 -1.06 5.20 -9.82
C ASN A 75 -0.25 5.81 -10.97
N SER A 76 -0.33 5.26 -12.19
CA SER A 76 0.39 5.78 -13.36
C SER A 76 -0.05 7.20 -13.77
N ARG A 77 -1.28 7.60 -13.42
CA ARG A 77 -1.85 8.93 -13.70
C ARG A 77 -2.48 9.51 -12.44
N ARG A 78 -1.90 10.60 -11.95
CA ARG A 78 -2.33 11.26 -10.72
C ARG A 78 -2.52 12.75 -10.96
N GLU A 79 -3.40 13.33 -10.18
CA GLU A 79 -3.52 14.79 -10.07
C GLU A 79 -2.20 15.40 -9.57
N PRO A 80 -1.95 16.68 -9.86
CA PRO A 80 -0.82 17.40 -9.28
C PRO A 80 -0.79 17.24 -7.75
N GLY A 81 0.42 17.14 -7.20
CA GLY A 81 0.59 17.11 -5.76
C GLY A 81 0.08 18.40 -5.12
N THR A 82 -0.41 18.29 -3.88
CA THR A 82 -0.78 19.46 -3.08
C THR A 82 0.16 19.56 -1.89
N PRO A 83 0.62 20.78 -1.55
CA PRO A 83 1.47 20.98 -0.39
C PRO A 83 0.72 20.59 0.88
N VAL A 84 1.39 19.86 1.76
CA VAL A 84 0.77 19.38 3.00
C VAL A 84 0.75 20.50 4.04
N GLY A 85 -0.45 20.99 4.37
CA GLY A 85 -0.65 21.93 5.47
C GLY A 85 -0.53 21.30 6.86
N SER A 86 -0.39 22.12 7.90
CA SER A 86 -0.26 21.70 9.30
C SER A 86 -1.42 20.85 9.81
N GLU A 87 -2.65 21.15 9.38
CA GLU A 87 -3.85 20.37 9.74
C GLU A 87 -3.82 18.96 9.13
N GLN A 88 -3.36 18.86 7.88
CA GLN A 88 -3.25 17.59 7.17
C GLN A 88 -2.12 16.72 7.75
N LEU A 89 -1.01 17.33 8.18
CA LEU A 89 0.04 16.65 8.94
C LEU A 89 -0.49 16.03 10.23
N ALA A 90 -1.27 16.77 11.02
CA ALA A 90 -1.84 16.27 12.26
C ALA A 90 -2.80 15.09 12.01
N ARG A 91 -3.62 15.17 10.95
CA ARG A 91 -4.49 14.05 10.55
C ARG A 91 -3.69 12.83 10.10
N ASN A 92 -2.69 13.04 9.24
CA ASN A 92 -1.83 11.96 8.73
C ASN A 92 -1.08 11.27 9.89
N ARG A 93 -0.63 12.03 10.90
CA ARG A 93 0.01 11.46 12.10
C ARG A 93 -0.94 10.57 12.90
N LYS A 94 -2.20 10.98 13.08
CA LYS A 94 -3.22 10.13 13.74
C LYS A 94 -3.45 8.84 12.96
N VAL A 95 -3.62 8.93 11.64
CA VAL A 95 -3.80 7.76 10.77
C VAL A 95 -2.59 6.84 10.82
N LEU A 96 -1.37 7.39 10.80
CA LEU A 96 -0.14 6.62 10.91
C LEU A 96 -0.06 5.87 12.25
N LEU A 97 -0.40 6.52 13.36
CA LEU A 97 -0.41 5.88 14.68
C LEU A 97 -1.43 4.73 14.75
N VAL A 98 -2.62 4.94 14.19
CA VAL A 98 -3.64 3.88 14.09
C VAL A 98 -3.13 2.72 13.24
N ALA A 99 -2.55 3.00 12.07
CA ALA A 99 -2.00 1.98 11.17
C ALA A 99 -0.88 1.15 11.84
N ILE A 100 0.06 1.82 12.53
CA ILE A 100 1.11 1.16 13.30
C ILE A 100 0.50 0.28 14.39
N GLY A 101 -0.50 0.77 15.12
CA GLY A 101 -1.21 -0.02 16.13
C GLY A 101 -1.85 -1.28 15.56
N VAL A 102 -2.55 -1.17 14.43
CA VAL A 102 -3.15 -2.33 13.74
C VAL A 102 -2.09 -3.33 13.30
N LEU A 103 -1.00 -2.86 12.69
CA LEU A 103 0.10 -3.74 12.27
C LEU A 103 0.79 -4.44 13.44
N ALA A 104 0.98 -3.74 14.57
CA ALA A 104 1.55 -4.33 15.78
C ALA A 104 0.66 -5.44 16.35
N VAL A 105 -0.66 -5.25 16.34
CA VAL A 105 -1.62 -6.28 16.77
C VAL A 105 -1.58 -7.49 15.84
N LEU A 106 -1.62 -7.28 14.52
CA LEU A 106 -1.53 -8.36 13.54
C LEU A 106 -0.21 -9.14 13.68
N PHE A 107 0.89 -8.43 13.88
CA PHE A 107 2.20 -9.05 14.10
C PHE A 107 2.23 -9.87 15.39
N ALA A 108 1.66 -9.36 16.49
CA ALA A 108 1.57 -10.10 17.75
C ALA A 108 0.72 -11.38 17.62
N ILE A 109 -0.40 -11.31 16.88
CA ILE A 109 -1.24 -12.48 16.58
C ILE A 109 -0.45 -13.51 15.77
N LEU A 110 0.21 -13.08 14.69
CA LEU A 110 1.03 -13.97 13.86
C LEU A 110 2.16 -14.62 14.66
N LEU A 111 2.85 -13.84 15.49
CA LEU A 111 3.92 -14.35 16.35
C LEU A 111 3.38 -15.38 17.37
N ALA A 112 2.23 -15.11 17.98
CA ALA A 112 1.60 -16.04 18.92
C ALA A 112 1.20 -17.36 18.23
N LEU A 113 0.65 -17.29 17.01
CA LEU A 113 0.30 -18.46 16.22
C LEU A 113 1.54 -19.28 15.87
N GLN A 114 2.62 -18.63 15.42
CA GLN A 114 3.89 -19.28 15.12
C GLN A 114 4.48 -19.99 16.36
N LEU A 115 4.48 -19.32 17.52
CA LEU A 115 4.98 -19.88 18.77
C LEU A 115 4.11 -21.03 19.30
N SER A 116 2.81 -21.04 18.98
CA SER A 116 1.89 -22.12 19.34
C SER A 116 2.01 -23.36 18.45
N GLY A 117 2.81 -23.30 17.36
CA GLY A 117 2.93 -24.38 16.38
C GLY A 117 1.69 -24.56 15.50
N ALA A 118 0.79 -23.57 15.47
CA ALA A 118 -0.38 -23.54 14.58
C ALA A 118 -0.06 -23.01 13.18
N LEU A 119 1.20 -22.60 12.94
CA LEU A 119 1.74 -22.02 11.72
C LEU A 119 3.16 -22.55 11.47
#